data_AF-A0A2G9HYN8-F1
#
_entry.id   AF-A0A2G9HYN8-F1
#
_cell.length_a   1.000
_cell.length_b   1.000
_cell.length_c   1.000
_cell.angle_alpha   90.00
_cell.angle_beta   90.00
_cell.angle_gamma   90.00
#
_symmetry.space_group_name_H-M   'P 1'
#
loop_
_entity.id
_entity.type
_entity.pdbx_description
1 polymer ?
#
loop_
_entity_poly.entity_id
_entity_poly.type
_entity_poly.pdbx_seq_one_letter_code
_entity_poly.pdbx_strand_id
1 'polypeptide(L)'
;MIPIFCDVKPSQLRVVDDGSMTAEEVERFSIALEEAKYTVGLAFDSQKGNWSDVVKNAADIVIESLIEVEKDEERKLQQNNYLSFLKSSNLPAPKYNPRI
;
A
#
# COMPACT_ATOMS: atom_id res chain seq x y z
N MET A 1 2.29 2.35 -1.46
CA MET A 1 3.68 2.69 -1.05
C MET A 1 4.32 1.40 -0.55
N ILE A 2 5.57 1.13 -0.91
CA ILE A 2 6.27 -0.12 -0.55
C ILE A 2 7.58 0.27 0.15
N PRO A 3 7.70 0.16 1.48
CA PRO A 3 8.95 0.40 2.18
C PRO A 3 10.01 -0.63 1.81
N ILE A 4 11.28 -0.20 1.70
CA ILE A 4 12.43 -1.10 1.62
C ILE A 4 13.30 -0.86 2.85
N PHE A 5 13.37 -1.85 3.73
CA PHE A 5 14.15 -1.79 4.96
C PHE A 5 15.53 -2.42 4.72
N CYS A 6 16.52 -1.56 4.42
CA CYS A 6 17.91 -1.96 4.20
C CYS A 6 18.68 -1.96 5.53
N ASP A 7 19.20 -3.11 5.93
CA ASP A 7 20.04 -3.31 7.13
C ASP A 7 19.39 -2.85 8.45
N VAL A 8 18.07 -2.66 8.44
CA VAL A 8 17.30 -2.16 9.58
C VAL A 8 16.02 -2.97 9.71
N LYS A 9 15.65 -3.32 10.94
CA LYS A 9 14.33 -3.89 11.23
C LYS A 9 13.31 -2.76 11.34
N PRO A 10 12.05 -2.96 10.93
CA PRO A 10 11.00 -1.96 11.12
C PRO A 10 10.93 -1.44 12.56
N SER A 11 11.02 -2.33 13.55
CA SER A 11 11.01 -1.99 14.98
C SER A 11 12.16 -1.06 15.44
N GLN A 12 13.20 -0.89 14.62
CA GLN A 12 14.33 0.01 14.91
C GLN A 12 14.15 1.40 14.30
N LEU A 13 13.17 1.61 13.42
CA LEU A 13 12.86 2.91 12.84
C LEU A 13 12.45 3.91 13.92
N ARG A 14 13.15 5.03 13.96
CA ARG A 14 12.87 6.15 14.86
C ARG A 14 13.54 7.40 14.32
N VAL A 15 12.98 8.55 14.65
CA VAL A 15 13.67 9.82 14.46
C VAL A 15 14.80 9.89 15.48
N VAL A 16 16.00 10.25 15.03
CA VAL A 16 17.11 10.61 15.92
C VAL A 16 17.22 12.12 15.85
N ASP A 17 16.80 12.80 16.91
CA ASP A 17 16.88 14.24 17.02
C ASP A 17 18.27 14.64 17.53
N ASP A 18 19.05 15.29 16.68
CA ASP A 18 20.37 15.85 16.98
C ASP A 18 20.33 17.37 17.25
N GLY A 19 19.14 17.94 17.38
CA GLY A 19 18.89 19.36 17.59
C GLY A 19 18.85 20.19 16.31
N SER A 20 18.96 19.57 15.13
CA SER A 20 18.83 20.27 13.84
C SER A 20 17.38 20.49 13.39
N MET A 21 16.42 19.81 14.02
CA MET A 21 15.02 19.81 13.63
C MET A 21 14.15 20.63 14.59
N THR A 22 13.10 21.24 14.06
CA THR A 22 12.03 21.81 14.88
C THR A 22 11.20 20.68 15.52
N ALA A 23 10.51 21.00 16.63
CA ALA A 23 9.63 20.02 17.29
C ALA A 23 8.53 19.49 16.35
N GLU A 24 8.02 20.34 15.45
CA GLU A 24 7.01 19.96 14.46
C GLU A 24 7.56 18.97 13.42
N GLU A 25 8.82 19.14 12.99
CA GLU A 25 9.47 18.20 12.08
C GLU A 25 9.69 16.84 12.74
N VAL A 26 10.16 16.82 13.99
CA VAL A 26 10.33 15.58 14.76
C VAL A 26 9.02 14.82 14.89
N GLU A 27 7.91 15.52 15.17
CA GLU A 27 6.58 14.91 15.25
C GLU A 27 6.14 14.33 13.91
N ARG A 28 6.20 15.11 12.82
CA ARG A 28 5.80 14.67 11.48
C ARG A 28 6.60 13.47 11.00
N PHE A 29 7.92 13.46 11.22
CA PHE A 29 8.78 12.33 10.84
C PHE A 29 8.53 11.10 11.70
N SER A 30 8.22 11.28 12.99
CA SER A 30 7.88 10.17 13.89
C SER A 30 6.60 9.48 13.43
N ILE A 31 5.58 10.23 13.05
CA ILE A 31 4.32 9.70 12.50
C ILE A 31 4.58 8.92 11.21
N ALA A 32 5.34 9.50 10.26
CA ALA A 32 5.65 8.83 9.00
C ALA A 32 6.42 7.52 9.18
N LEU A 33 7.39 7.49 10.12
CA LEU A 33 8.12 6.25 10.44
C LEU A 33 7.22 5.23 11.13
N GLU A 34 6.29 5.66 11.99
CA GLU A 34 5.34 4.75 12.63
C GLU A 34 4.39 4.10 11.61
N GLU A 35 3.87 4.85 10.64
CA GLU A 35 3.10 4.30 9.52
C GLU A 35 3.93 3.29 8.70
N ALA A 36 5.20 3.61 8.43
CA ALA A 36 6.10 2.72 7.69
C ALA A 36 6.35 1.40 8.45
N LYS A 37 6.42 1.41 9.78
CA LYS A 37 6.64 0.18 10.59
C LYS A 37 5.57 -0.87 10.40
N TYR A 38 4.32 -0.45 10.27
CA TYR A 38 3.17 -1.34 10.11
C TYR A 38 2.81 -1.62 8.66
N THR A 39 3.48 -0.96 7.71
CA THR A 39 3.32 -1.24 6.29
C THR A 39 4.19 -2.43 5.90
N VAL A 40 3.59 -3.42 5.22
CA VAL A 40 4.34 -4.56 4.67
C VAL A 40 5.33 -4.03 3.63
N GLY A 41 6.61 -4.41 3.77
CA GLY A 41 7.68 -3.94 2.90
C GLY A 41 8.73 -5.02 2.65
N LEU A 42 9.75 -4.67 1.87
CA LEU A 42 10.87 -5.54 1.54
C LEU A 42 11.97 -5.40 2.59
N ALA A 43 12.37 -6.51 3.21
CA ALA A 43 13.57 -6.54 4.04
C ALA A 43 14.78 -6.88 3.18
N PHE A 44 15.88 -6.15 3.38
CA PHE A 44 17.12 -6.35 2.65
C PHE A 44 18.34 -6.27 3.59
N ASP A 45 19.22 -7.27 3.51
CA ASP A 45 20.51 -7.33 4.20
C ASP A 45 21.59 -7.12 3.14
N SER A 46 22.27 -5.97 3.15
CA SER A 46 23.26 -5.60 2.13
C SER A 46 24.55 -6.42 2.21
N GLN A 47 24.79 -7.11 3.33
CA GLN A 47 25.97 -7.96 3.51
C GLN A 47 25.76 -9.38 2.96
N LYS A 48 24.50 -9.83 2.86
CA LYS A 48 24.16 -11.20 2.41
C LYS A 48 23.34 -11.25 1.14
N GLY A 49 22.62 -10.18 0.82
CA GLY A 49 21.66 -10.11 -0.27
C GLY A 49 22.24 -9.62 -1.58
N ASN A 50 21.44 -9.75 -2.63
CA ASN A 50 21.74 -9.28 -3.97
C ASN A 50 20.81 -8.12 -4.36
N TRP A 51 21.39 -6.99 -4.76
CA TRP A 51 20.62 -5.82 -5.20
C TRP A 51 19.71 -6.10 -6.38
N SER A 52 20.10 -7.00 -7.29
CA SER A 52 19.25 -7.39 -8.42
C SER A 52 17.95 -8.05 -7.95
N ASP A 53 18.00 -8.82 -6.86
CA ASP A 53 16.81 -9.47 -6.31
C ASP A 53 15.89 -8.44 -5.64
N VAL A 54 16.45 -7.41 -5.00
CA VAL A 54 15.66 -6.30 -4.45
C VAL A 54 14.91 -5.57 -5.55
N VAL A 55 15.60 -5.20 -6.64
CA VAL A 55 14.99 -4.50 -7.78
C VAL A 55 13.91 -5.37 -8.42
N LYS A 56 14.20 -6.66 -8.63
CA LYS A 56 13.23 -7.61 -9.18
C LYS A 56 11.99 -7.73 -8.29
N ASN A 57 12.18 -8.00 -7.00
CA ASN A 57 11.06 -8.15 -6.07
C ASN A 57 10.22 -6.87 -5.95
N ALA A 58 10.86 -5.70 -5.94
CA ALA A 58 10.15 -4.42 -5.94
C ALA A 58 9.34 -4.21 -7.23
N ALA A 59 9.91 -4.54 -8.39
CA ALA A 59 9.22 -4.47 -9.66
C ALA A 59 8.03 -5.43 -9.73
N ASP A 60 8.20 -6.67 -9.27
CA ASP A 60 7.13 -7.68 -9.23
C ASP A 60 5.93 -7.17 -8.39
N ILE A 61 6.18 -6.63 -7.19
CA ILE A 61 5.12 -6.06 -6.34
C ILE A 61 4.40 -4.89 -7.03
N VAL A 62 5.14 -4.00 -7.70
CA VAL A 62 4.55 -2.86 -8.42
C VAL A 62 3.68 -3.35 -9.58
N ILE A 63 4.15 -4.33 -10.35
CA ILE A 63 3.39 -4.93 -11.46
C ILE A 63 2.09 -5.56 -10.94
N GLU A 64 2.17 -6.36 -9.87
CA GLU A 64 1.00 -6.97 -9.23
C GLU A 64 0.00 -5.91 -8.74
N SER A 65 0.51 -4.83 -8.12
CA SER A 65 -0.32 -3.72 -7.65
C SER A 65 -1.05 -3.01 -8.79
N LEU A 66 -0.39 -2.80 -9.94
CA LEU A 66 -1.01 -2.18 -11.11
C LEU A 66 -2.10 -3.09 -11.71
N ILE A 67 -1.85 -4.40 -11.80
CA ILE A 67 -2.85 -5.38 -12.26
C ILE A 67 -4.08 -5.38 -11.34
N GLU A 68 -3.89 -5.28 -10.03
CA GLU A 68 -4.99 -5.21 -9.07
C GLU A 68 -5.84 -3.93 -9.26
N VAL A 69 -5.19 -2.79 -9.47
CA VAL A 69 -5.86 -1.51 -9.76
C VAL A 69 -6.71 -1.61 -11.04
N GLU A 70 -6.17 -2.17 -12.11
CA GLU A 70 -6.91 -2.36 -13.37
C GLU A 70 -8.15 -3.26 -13.16
N LYS A 71 -8.00 -4.37 -12.43
CA LYS A 71 -9.12 -5.27 -12.09
C LYS A 71 -10.17 -4.58 -11.22
N ASP A 72 -9.78 -3.70 -10.31
CA ASP A 72 -10.70 -2.91 -9.50
C ASP A 72 -11.53 -1.94 -10.34
N GLU A 73 -10.91 -1.31 -11.33
CA GLU A 73 -11.58 -0.40 -12.27
C GLU A 73 -12.59 -1.14 -13.13
N GLU A 74 -12.21 -2.30 -13.69
CA GLU A 74 -13.13 -3.16 -14.45
C GLU A 74 -14.34 -3.60 -13.61
N ARG A 75 -14.11 -4.03 -12.36
CA ARG A 75 -15.18 -4.39 -11.42
C ARG A 75 -16.12 -3.21 -11.15
N LYS A 76 -15.58 -2.01 -10.95
CA LYS A 76 -16.38 -0.79 -10.75
C LYS A 76 -17.22 -0.45 -11.98
N LEU A 77 -16.66 -0.55 -13.19
CA LEU A 77 -17.38 -0.32 -14.43
C LEU A 77 -18.51 -1.33 -14.64
N GLN A 78 -18.25 -2.61 -14.41
CA GLN A 78 -19.26 -3.67 -14.48
C GLN A 78 -20.39 -3.43 -13.47
N GLN A 79 -20.04 -3.08 -12.22
CA GLN A 79 -21.01 -2.73 -11.19
C GLN A 79 -21.86 -1.52 -11.60
N ASN A 80 -21.24 -0.48 -12.15
CA ASN A 80 -21.94 0.73 -12.61
C ASN A 80 -22.89 0.43 -13.77
N ASN A 81 -22.46 -0.38 -14.73
CA ASN A 81 -23.29 -0.82 -15.86
C ASN A 81 -24.47 -1.68 -15.41
N TYR A 82 -24.27 -2.56 -14.44
CA TYR A 82 -25.35 -3.34 -13.86
C TYR A 82 -26.37 -2.44 -13.14
N LEU A 83 -25.89 -1.49 -12.33
CA LEU A 83 -26.78 -0.54 -11.64
C LEU A 83 -27.54 0.37 -12.62
N SER A 84 -26.94 0.78 -13.73
CA SER A 84 -27.62 1.58 -14.76
C SER A 84 -28.71 0.76 -15.47
N PHE A 85 -28.44 -0.51 -15.78
CA PHE A 85 -29.44 -1.43 -16.32
C PHE A 85 -30.65 -1.59 -15.40
N LEU A 86 -30.43 -1.84 -14.11
CA LEU A 86 -31.52 -1.99 -13.13
C LEU A 86 -32.41 -0.74 -13.07
N LYS A 87 -31.80 0.45 -13.05
CA LYS A 87 -32.52 1.73 -13.09
C LYS A 87 -33.36 1.89 -14.35
N SER A 88 -32.80 1.58 -15.52
CA SER A 88 -33.53 1.67 -16.80
C SER A 88 -34.70 0.69 -16.90
N SER A 89 -34.59 -0.45 -16.21
CA SER A 89 -35.59 -1.52 -16.22
C SER A 89 -36.61 -1.41 -15.07
N ASN A 90 -36.55 -0.34 -14.26
CA ASN A 90 -37.32 -0.19 -13.01
C ASN A 90 -37.20 -1.39 -12.05
N LEU A 91 -36.06 -2.10 -12.08
CA LEU A 91 -35.78 -3.20 -11.17
C LEU A 91 -35.16 -2.67 -9.87
N PRO A 92 -35.54 -3.21 -8.70
CA PRO A 92 -34.95 -2.81 -7.44
C PRO A 92 -33.48 -3.21 -7.38
N ALA A 93 -32.65 -2.36 -6.76
CA ALA A 93 -31.25 -2.69 -6.49
C ALA A 93 -31.16 -3.94 -5.59
N PRO A 94 -30.13 -4.80 -5.75
CA PRO A 94 -29.93 -5.94 -4.88
C PRO A 94 -29.78 -5.46 -3.43
N LYS A 95 -30.49 -6.10 -2.50
CA LYS A 95 -30.28 -5.86 -1.08
C LYS A 95 -28.92 -6.48 -0.69
N TYR A 96 -27.98 -5.64 -0.29
CA TYR A 96 -26.69 -6.10 0.22
C TYR A 96 -26.90 -7.06 1.41
N ASN A 97 -26.37 -8.28 1.31
CA ASN A 97 -26.39 -9.27 2.38
C ASN A 97 -24.95 -9.51 2.87
N PRO A 98 -24.56 -9.00 4.05
CA PRO A 98 -23.18 -9.13 4.57
C PRO A 98 -22.81 -10.53 5.07
N ARG A 99 -23.63 -11.57 4.81
CA ARG A 99 -23.47 -12.93 5.36
C ARG A 99 -23.04 -14.00 4.36
N ILE A 100 -22.41 -13.64 3.24
CA ILE A 100 -21.75 -14.59 2.33
C ILE A 100 -20.30 -14.18 2.17
#